data_AF-A0A142XST2-F1
#
_entry.id   AF-A0A142XST2-F1
#
_cell.length_a   1.000
_cell.length_b   1.000
_cell.length_c   1.000
_cell.angle_alpha   90.00
_cell.angle_beta   90.00
_cell.angle_gamma   90.00
#
_symmetry.space_group_name_H-M   'P 1'
#
loop_
_entity.id
_entity.type
_entity.pdbx_description
1 polymer ?
#
loop_
_entity_poly.entity_id
_entity_poly.type
_entity_poly.pdbx_seq_one_letter_code
_entity_poly.pdbx_strand_id
1 'polypeptide(L)'
;MSPEEAVARSNTVLAHAWMIRTFLKHADEVQDNEDMLDVPRTLYDSIRAVEPAFQRGDHGDFLRRLKGKLPKLRRVAEHFRDHFKEFSPHTNFEMASASLLGVVRHLDEIFAAVNWDDVATLIKANQSKRAADSPESDPLDDIEIPEV
;
A
#
# COMPACT_ATOMS: atom_id res chain seq x y z
N MET A 1 16.32 -5.05 11.09
CA MET A 1 15.33 -4.00 11.43
C MET A 1 14.09 -4.67 11.99
N SER A 2 13.52 -4.14 13.09
CA SER A 2 12.31 -4.70 13.67
C SER A 2 11.08 -4.43 12.78
N PRO A 3 10.01 -5.23 12.88
CA PRO A 3 8.77 -4.96 12.13
C PRO A 3 8.16 -3.59 12.44
N GLU A 4 8.19 -3.16 13.70
CA GLU A 4 7.70 -1.83 14.12
C GLU A 4 8.49 -0.69 13.47
N GLU A 5 9.82 -0.76 13.49
CA GLU A 5 10.68 0.22 12.85
C GLU A 5 10.44 0.25 11.32
N ALA A 6 10.28 -0.93 10.71
CA ALA A 6 9.99 -1.05 9.28
C ALA A 6 8.63 -0.44 8.91
N VAL A 7 7.60 -0.62 9.74
CA VAL A 7 6.29 0.02 9.56
C VAL A 7 6.39 1.53 9.67
N ALA A 8 7.05 2.04 10.72
CA ALA A 8 7.22 3.48 10.92
C ALA A 8 7.93 4.15 9.72
N ARG A 9 9.03 3.56 9.25
CA ARG A 9 9.76 4.03 8.07
C ARG A 9 8.93 3.92 6.79
N SER A 10 8.23 2.81 6.59
CA SER A 10 7.37 2.61 5.41
C SER A 10 6.25 3.63 5.38
N ASN A 11 5.65 3.95 6.53
CA ASN A 11 4.57 4.93 6.61
C ASN A 11 5.04 6.34 6.21
N THR A 12 6.24 6.74 6.62
CA THR A 12 6.87 7.99 6.15
C THR A 12 7.07 7.97 4.63
N VAL A 13 7.56 6.86 4.08
CA VAL A 13 7.71 6.70 2.62
C VAL A 13 6.36 6.77 1.89
N LEU A 14 5.31 6.20 2.46
CA LEU A 14 3.95 6.30 1.91
C LEU A 14 3.37 7.73 2.00
N ALA A 15 3.77 8.54 2.98
CA ALA A 15 3.40 9.95 3.01
C ALA A 15 3.99 10.73 1.83
N HIS A 16 5.24 10.43 1.43
CA HIS A 16 5.80 10.99 0.19
C HIS A 16 5.01 10.54 -1.05
N ALA A 17 4.65 9.26 -1.12
CA ALA A 17 3.80 8.74 -2.19
C ALA A 17 2.43 9.44 -2.24
N TRP A 18 1.85 9.79 -1.09
CA TRP A 18 0.60 10.54 -1.00
C TRP A 18 0.71 11.96 -1.58
N MET A 19 1.84 12.65 -1.35
CA MET A 19 2.08 13.97 -1.91
C MET A 19 2.16 13.92 -3.44
N ILE A 20 2.86 12.94 -4.00
CA ILE A 20 2.93 12.71 -5.46
C ILE A 20 1.53 12.45 -6.01
N ARG A 21 0.78 11.54 -5.38
CA ARG A 21 -0.60 11.22 -5.74
C ARG A 21 -1.50 12.46 -5.70
N THR A 22 -1.29 13.35 -4.73
CA THR A 22 -2.08 14.58 -4.57
C THR A 22 -1.79 15.59 -5.67
N PHE A 23 -0.53 15.72 -6.08
CA PHE A 23 -0.16 16.50 -7.26
C PHE A 23 -0.78 15.93 -8.53
N LEU A 24 -0.54 14.64 -8.83
CA LEU A 24 -0.97 14.02 -10.08
C LEU A 24 -2.49 13.98 -10.26
N LYS A 25 -3.26 13.80 -9.17
CA LYS A 25 -4.73 13.79 -9.25
C LYS A 25 -5.34 15.18 -9.55
N HIS A 26 -4.54 16.24 -9.52
CA HIS A 26 -4.96 17.63 -9.75
C HIS A 26 -4.24 18.26 -10.94
N ALA A 27 -3.42 17.48 -11.66
CA ALA A 27 -2.81 17.91 -12.89
C ALA A 27 -3.74 17.58 -14.06
N ASP A 28 -4.17 18.59 -14.81
CA ASP A 28 -5.07 18.42 -15.97
C ASP A 28 -4.46 17.47 -17.00
N GLU A 29 -3.13 17.54 -17.21
CA GLU A 29 -2.40 16.66 -18.14
C GLU A 29 -2.51 15.17 -17.77
N VAL A 30 -2.76 14.86 -16.50
CA VAL A 30 -2.97 13.49 -16.00
C VAL A 30 -4.44 13.13 -15.99
N GLN A 31 -5.34 14.07 -15.72
CA GLN A 31 -6.78 13.80 -15.68
C GLN A 31 -7.34 13.47 -17.07
N ASP A 32 -6.77 14.07 -18.11
CA ASP A 32 -7.21 13.88 -19.50
C ASP A 32 -6.60 12.63 -20.18
N ASN A 33 -5.79 11.85 -19.47
CA ASN A 33 -5.10 10.69 -20.02
C ASN A 33 -5.31 9.42 -19.16
N GLU A 34 -6.01 8.43 -19.72
CA GLU A 34 -6.35 7.19 -19.00
C GLU A 34 -5.14 6.36 -18.57
N ASP A 35 -4.09 6.31 -19.39
CA ASP A 35 -2.86 5.56 -19.10
C ASP A 35 -2.12 6.18 -17.90
N MET A 36 -2.08 7.51 -17.83
CA MET A 36 -1.47 8.25 -16.73
C MET A 36 -2.27 8.18 -15.44
N LEU A 37 -3.58 7.97 -15.51
CA LEU A 37 -4.42 7.80 -14.32
C LEU A 37 -4.08 6.54 -13.52
N ASP A 38 -3.45 5.51 -14.10
CA ASP A 38 -3.04 4.32 -13.33
C ASP A 38 -1.99 4.66 -12.25
N VAL A 39 -1.19 5.72 -12.43
CA VAL A 39 -0.19 6.15 -11.45
C VAL A 39 -0.85 6.65 -10.16
N PRO A 40 -1.65 7.74 -10.14
CA PRO A 40 -2.30 8.21 -8.91
C PRO A 40 -3.31 7.21 -8.34
N ARG A 41 -3.94 6.37 -9.17
CA ARG A 41 -4.83 5.27 -8.70
C ARG A 41 -4.02 4.20 -7.95
N THR A 42 -2.92 3.73 -8.50
CA THR A 42 -2.07 2.72 -7.86
C THR A 42 -1.45 3.20 -6.56
N LEU A 43 -1.06 4.49 -6.48
CA LEU A 43 -0.59 5.09 -5.23
C LEU A 43 -1.68 5.10 -4.16
N TYR A 44 -2.89 5.55 -4.54
CA TYR A 44 -4.04 5.52 -3.64
C TYR A 44 -4.36 4.11 -3.15
N ASP A 45 -4.47 3.13 -4.04
CA ASP A 45 -4.78 1.74 -3.70
C ASP A 45 -3.73 1.10 -2.80
N SER A 46 -2.45 1.42 -3.00
CA SER A 46 -1.36 0.88 -2.19
C SER A 46 -1.41 1.41 -0.76
N ILE A 47 -1.69 2.71 -0.60
CA ILE A 47 -1.80 3.37 0.71
C ILE A 47 -3.05 2.89 1.44
N ARG A 48 -4.20 2.83 0.74
CA ARG A 48 -5.46 2.35 1.32
C ARG A 48 -5.42 0.86 1.69
N ALA A 49 -4.64 0.05 0.98
CA ALA A 49 -4.52 -1.37 1.30
C ALA A 49 -3.91 -1.63 2.68
N VAL A 50 -3.03 -0.75 3.17
CA VAL A 50 -2.29 -0.95 4.43
C VAL A 50 -2.91 -0.21 5.61
N GLU A 51 -3.73 0.82 5.34
CA GLU A 51 -4.34 1.69 6.34
C GLU A 51 -5.11 0.93 7.45
N PRO A 52 -5.95 -0.09 7.16
CA PRO A 52 -6.62 -0.83 8.23
C PRO A 52 -5.65 -1.59 9.14
N ALA A 53 -4.56 -2.12 8.60
CA ALA A 53 -3.54 -2.81 9.39
C ALA A 53 -2.77 -1.82 10.26
N PHE A 54 -2.44 -0.64 9.71
CA PHE A 54 -1.80 0.44 10.44
C PHE A 54 -2.64 0.90 11.64
N GLN A 55 -3.93 1.17 11.42
CA GLN A 55 -4.86 1.63 12.47
C GLN A 55 -5.01 0.64 13.64
N ARG A 56 -4.81 -0.66 13.39
CA ARG A 56 -4.88 -1.71 14.43
C ARG A 56 -3.52 -2.04 15.06
N GLY A 57 -2.43 -1.40 14.64
CA GLY A 57 -1.08 -1.79 15.05
C GLY A 57 -0.65 -3.18 14.55
N ASP A 58 -1.29 -3.69 13.49
CA ASP A 58 -1.01 -5.00 12.91
C ASP A 58 0.20 -4.90 11.97
N HIS A 59 1.40 -4.84 12.55
CA HIS A 59 2.65 -4.66 11.80
C HIS A 59 2.91 -5.80 10.80
N GLY A 60 2.51 -7.03 11.15
CA GLY A 60 2.63 -8.20 10.27
C GLY A 60 1.79 -8.07 9.00
N ASP A 61 0.50 -7.78 9.15
CA ASP A 61 -0.41 -7.61 8.00
C ASP A 61 -0.05 -6.36 7.18
N PHE A 62 0.38 -5.27 7.84
CA PHE A 62 0.85 -4.05 7.16
C PHE A 62 2.00 -4.37 6.18
N LEU A 63 3.08 -4.97 6.68
CA LEU A 63 4.29 -5.24 5.88
C LEU A 63 4.02 -6.25 4.77
N ARG A 64 3.23 -7.30 5.05
CA ARG A 64 2.83 -8.29 4.07
C ARG A 64 2.05 -7.66 2.92
N ARG A 65 1.05 -6.83 3.23
CA ARG A 65 0.23 -6.14 2.22
C ARG A 65 1.07 -5.18 1.38
N LEU A 66 1.91 -4.37 2.03
CA LEU A 66 2.74 -3.40 1.33
C LEU A 66 3.75 -4.08 0.40
N LYS A 67 4.41 -5.15 0.86
CA LYS A 67 5.31 -5.97 0.03
C LYS A 67 4.59 -6.50 -1.21
N GLY A 68 3.34 -6.95 -1.07
CA GLY A 68 2.52 -7.40 -2.19
C GLY A 68 2.18 -6.32 -3.21
N LYS A 69 2.17 -5.04 -2.82
CA LYS A 69 1.91 -3.90 -3.72
C LYS A 69 3.16 -3.41 -4.44
N LEU A 70 4.35 -3.68 -3.90
CA LEU A 70 5.63 -3.18 -4.42
C LEU A 70 5.88 -3.50 -5.91
N PRO A 71 5.57 -4.69 -6.46
CA PRO A 71 5.76 -4.94 -7.89
C PRO A 71 4.93 -4.03 -8.79
N LYS A 72 3.68 -3.73 -8.42
CA LYS A 72 2.83 -2.79 -9.19
C LYS A 72 3.32 -1.36 -9.02
N LEU A 73 3.70 -0.96 -7.81
CA LEU A 73 4.29 0.37 -7.54
C LEU A 73 5.54 0.62 -8.40
N ARG A 74 6.43 -0.37 -8.51
CA ARG A 74 7.61 -0.28 -9.37
C ARG A 74 7.22 -0.08 -10.83
N ARG A 75 6.29 -0.89 -11.34
CA ARG A 75 5.83 -0.80 -12.73
C ARG A 75 5.28 0.58 -13.07
N VAL A 76 4.41 1.14 -12.23
CA VAL A 76 3.84 2.48 -12.48
C VAL A 76 4.87 3.59 -12.32
N ALA A 77 5.85 3.42 -11.44
CA ALA A 77 6.96 4.37 -11.30
C ALA A 77 7.84 4.41 -12.56
N GLU A 78 8.18 3.24 -13.11
CA GLU A 78 8.95 3.11 -14.34
C GLU A 78 8.17 3.65 -15.54
N HIS A 79 6.89 3.28 -15.67
CA HIS A 79 6.02 3.83 -16.71
C HIS A 79 5.95 5.36 -16.64
N PHE A 80 5.72 5.92 -15.45
CA PHE A 80 5.68 7.37 -15.28
C PHE A 80 7.01 8.03 -15.66
N ARG A 81 8.14 7.46 -15.25
CA ARG A 81 9.48 7.94 -15.64
C ARG A 81 9.67 7.99 -17.15
N ASP A 82 9.21 6.97 -17.85
CA ASP A 82 9.46 6.83 -19.28
C ASP A 82 8.57 7.74 -20.12
N HIS A 83 7.35 8.03 -19.65
CA HIS A 83 6.33 8.69 -20.47
C HIS A 83 5.95 10.10 -19.99
N PHE A 84 6.34 10.57 -18.79
CA PHE A 84 5.85 11.86 -18.26
C PHE A 84 6.03 13.06 -19.21
N LYS A 85 7.12 13.06 -19.99
CA LYS A 85 7.45 14.14 -20.94
C LYS A 85 6.51 14.19 -22.15
N GLU A 86 5.83 13.09 -22.46
CA GLU A 86 4.81 13.04 -23.52
C GLU A 86 3.58 13.86 -23.13
N PHE A 87 3.33 14.02 -21.83
CA PHE A 87 2.18 14.76 -21.29
C PHE A 87 2.55 16.17 -20.85
N SER A 88 3.71 16.33 -20.20
CA SER A 88 4.13 17.63 -19.69
C SER A 88 5.65 17.73 -19.51
N PRO A 89 6.31 18.77 -20.08
CA PRO A 89 7.73 19.01 -19.86
C PRO A 89 8.01 19.77 -18.55
N HIS A 90 6.98 20.07 -17.75
CA HIS A 90 7.14 20.87 -16.52
C HIS A 90 7.98 20.13 -15.48
N THR A 91 8.89 20.87 -14.82
CA THR A 91 9.79 20.35 -13.77
C THR A 91 9.05 19.62 -12.65
N ASN A 92 7.79 19.99 -12.36
CA ASN A 92 6.99 19.29 -11.36
C ASN A 92 6.79 17.79 -11.68
N PHE A 93 6.60 17.44 -12.96
CA PHE A 93 6.45 16.05 -13.37
C PHE A 93 7.76 15.28 -13.31
N GLU A 94 8.87 15.93 -13.68
CA GLU A 94 10.22 15.37 -13.53
C GLU A 94 10.53 15.09 -12.05
N MET A 95 10.24 16.05 -11.16
CA MET A 95 10.45 15.88 -9.73
C MET A 95 9.50 14.84 -9.12
N ALA A 96 8.25 14.76 -9.58
CA ALA A 96 7.30 13.73 -9.16
C ALA A 96 7.79 12.34 -9.57
N SER A 97 8.32 12.19 -10.79
CA SER A 97 8.89 10.94 -11.31
C SER A 97 10.11 10.51 -10.50
N ALA A 98 11.06 11.42 -10.28
CA ALA A 98 12.25 11.15 -9.46
C ALA A 98 11.88 10.77 -8.02
N SER A 99 10.91 11.48 -7.43
CA SER A 99 10.40 11.21 -6.09
C SER A 99 9.73 9.83 -6.00
N LEU A 100 8.95 9.44 -7.01
CA LEU A 100 8.26 8.14 -7.03
C LEU A 100 9.25 6.97 -7.16
N LEU A 101 10.30 7.10 -7.97
CA LEU A 101 11.39 6.13 -8.01
C LEU A 101 12.12 6.03 -6.66
N GLY A 102 12.31 7.17 -5.98
CA GLY A 102 12.85 7.22 -4.63
C GLY A 102 12.00 6.48 -3.60
N VAL A 103 10.66 6.62 -3.68
CA VAL A 103 9.71 5.87 -2.85
C VAL A 103 9.90 4.37 -3.04
N VAL A 104 9.94 3.88 -4.29
CA VAL A 104 10.11 2.45 -4.58
C VAL A 104 11.44 1.94 -4.03
N ARG A 105 12.54 2.67 -4.28
CA ARG A 105 13.87 2.31 -3.78
C ARG A 105 13.91 2.24 -2.26
N HIS A 106 13.35 3.22 -1.54
CA HIS A 106 13.34 3.19 -0.08
C HIS A 106 12.48 2.05 0.48
N LEU A 107 11.37 1.69 -0.17
CA LEU A 107 10.59 0.52 0.21
C LEU A 107 11.40 -0.78 0.02
N ASP A 108 12.14 -0.90 -1.08
CA ASP A 108 13.04 -2.04 -1.29
C ASP A 108 14.09 -2.16 -0.19
N GLU A 109 14.74 -1.04 0.15
CA GLU A 109 15.75 -0.99 1.21
C GLU A 109 15.17 -1.40 2.57
N ILE A 110 13.96 -0.92 2.89
CA ILE A 110 13.25 -1.31 4.13
C ILE A 110 12.95 -2.82 4.13
N PHE A 111 12.43 -3.35 3.02
CA PHE A 111 12.08 -4.78 2.93
C PHE A 111 13.28 -5.71 2.86
N ALA A 112 14.43 -5.24 2.37
CA ALA A 112 15.69 -5.96 2.44
C ALA A 112 16.24 -6.02 3.86
N ALA A 113 15.99 -4.99 4.67
CA ALA A 113 16.55 -4.86 6.03
C ALA A 113 15.63 -5.40 7.15
N VAL A 114 14.35 -5.65 6.87
CA VAL A 114 13.39 -6.18 7.85
C VAL A 114 13.64 -7.66 8.15
N ASN A 115 13.52 -8.05 9.43
CA ASN A 115 13.55 -9.45 9.81
C ASN A 115 12.21 -10.12 9.48
N TRP A 116 12.15 -10.90 8.39
CA TRP A 116 10.92 -11.54 7.94
C TRP A 116 10.46 -12.71 8.83
N ASP A 117 11.33 -13.27 9.66
CA ASP A 117 10.94 -14.31 10.63
C ASP A 117 10.10 -13.72 11.77
N ASP A 118 10.45 -12.51 12.22
CA ASP A 118 9.65 -11.75 13.19
C ASP A 118 8.29 -11.37 12.59
N VAL A 119 8.27 -10.94 11.32
CA VAL A 119 7.03 -10.62 10.59
C VAL A 119 6.13 -11.86 10.48
N ALA A 120 6.70 -13.03 10.13
CA ALA A 120 5.95 -14.28 10.04
C ALA A 120 5.37 -14.70 11.40
N THR A 121 6.13 -14.47 12.49
CA THR A 121 5.67 -14.72 13.85
C THR A 121 4.48 -13.83 14.22
N LEU A 122 4.56 -12.53 13.91
CA LEU A 122 3.45 -11.58 14.13
C LEU A 122 2.19 -11.97 13.34
N ILE A 123 2.33 -12.37 12.08
CA ILE A 123 1.20 -12.81 11.25
C ILE A 123 0.49 -14.02 11.87
N LYS A 124 1.26 -15.03 12.30
CA LYS A 124 0.70 -16.22 12.96
C LYS A 124 -0.03 -15.86 14.25
N ALA A 125 0.58 -15.03 15.10
CA ALA A 125 -0.04 -14.58 16.34
C ALA A 125 -1.37 -13.84 16.09
N ASN A 126 -1.41 -12.96 15.08
CA ASN A 126 -2.62 -12.22 14.72
C ASN A 126 -3.72 -13.12 14.13
N GLN A 127 -3.36 -14.17 13.39
CA GLN A 127 -4.31 -15.17 12.91
C GLN A 127 -4.93 -15.98 14.05
N SER A 128 -4.10 -16.45 15.00
CA SER A 128 -4.59 -17.17 16.18
C SER A 128 -5.52 -16.32 17.02
N LYS A 129 -5.19 -15.03 17.22
CA LYS A 129 -6.05 -14.09 17.96
C LYS A 129 -7.41 -13.90 17.28
N ARG A 130 -7.44 -13.71 15.95
CA ARG A 130 -8.70 -13.57 15.20
C ARG A 130 -9.56 -14.82 15.23
N ALA A 131 -8.95 -16.00 15.22
CA ALA A 131 -9.68 -17.27 15.36
C ALA A 131 -10.31 -17.41 16.75
N ALA A 132 -9.63 -16.93 17.80
CA ALA A 132 -10.18 -16.92 19.17
C ALA A 132 -11.27 -15.86 19.39
N ASP A 133 -11.18 -14.71 18.72
CA ASP A 133 -12.15 -13.62 18.81
C ASP A 133 -13.38 -13.81 17.88
N SER A 134 -13.41 -14.89 17.08
CA SER A 134 -14.58 -15.22 16.26
C SER A 134 -15.69 -15.77 17.17
N PRO A 135 -16.90 -15.19 17.17
CA PRO A 135 -17.98 -15.70 18.00
C PRO A 135 -18.23 -17.17 17.67
N GLU A 136 -18.32 -18.03 18.71
CA GLU A 136 -18.98 -19.32 18.59
C GLU A 136 -20.32 -19.10 17.86
N SER A 137 -20.62 -19.96 16.88
CA SER A 137 -21.83 -19.95 16.06
C SER A 137 -23.03 -19.41 16.83
N ASP A 138 -23.70 -18.41 16.26
CA ASP A 138 -24.88 -17.79 16.87
C ASP A 138 -25.90 -18.89 17.17
N PRO A 139 -26.33 -19.11 18.43
CA PRO A 139 -27.35 -20.10 18.75
C PRO A 139 -28.70 -19.85 18.05
N LEU A 140 -28.86 -18.73 17.34
CA LEU A 140 -29.99 -18.44 16.45
C LEU A 140 -29.88 -19.06 15.06
N ASP A 141 -28.70 -19.55 14.64
CA ASP A 141 -28.53 -20.25 13.35
C ASP A 141 -29.19 -21.65 13.33
N ASP A 142 -29.61 -22.18 14.49
CA ASP A 142 -30.36 -23.44 14.64
C ASP A 142 -31.90 -23.26 14.57
N ILE A 143 -32.41 -22.05 14.31
CA ILE A 143 -33.86 -21.84 14.15
C ILE A 143 -34.23 -22.15 12.69
N GLU A 144 -34.67 -23.39 12.44
CA GLU A 144 -35.37 -23.75 11.20
C GLU A 144 -36.58 -22.83 10.98
N ILE A 145 -36.50 -21.97 9.97
CA ILE A 145 -37.64 -21.19 9.49
C ILE A 145 -38.56 -22.17 8.75
N PRO A 146 -39.83 -22.37 9.19
CA PRO A 146 -40.74 -23.23 8.47
C PRO A 146 -41.05 -22.63 7.09
N GLU A 147 -40.91 -23.44 6.04
CA GLU A 147 -41.27 -23.05 4.67
C GLU A 147 -42.73 -22.60 4.61
N VAL A 148 -42.97 -21.42 4.05
CA VAL A 148 -44.30 -20.86 3.74
C VAL A 148 -44.56 -20.96 2.24
#